data_AF-A0A7S3AX79-F1
#
_entry.id   AF-A0A7S3AX79-F1
#
_cell.length_a   1.000
_cell.length_b   1.000
_cell.length_c   1.000
_cell.angle_alpha   90.00
_cell.angle_beta   90.00
_cell.angle_gamma   90.00
#
_symmetry.space_group_name_H-M   'P 1'
#
loop_
_entity.id
_entity.type
_entity.pdbx_description
1 polymer ?
#
loop_
_entity_poly.entity_id
_entity_poly.type
_entity_poly.pdbx_seq_one_letter_code
_entity_poly.pdbx_strand_id
1 'polypeptide(L)'
;MNDSPITVADISPIAPESMATDGQPGPSLQVQLLPARSGNEAHLDRRLRWPFGSRRELRIAGVRDSTDARPILEGCVRSIALVCSPGRMCTMCYRWLRHVEQSRCLKLVRAVWSFLRPLIPTLMTRFKICWSFYQIVTLIPQVYGVVLPDSIVQLLRPITALVQINFDGLDTPLQCMGLGGYLPKLVAAIMAPLALMLLAPALGLWLAPGPCTSRAVAVEAVYRTLYLEQLISFASFPMVSTVAFSAFECERFDGGVSLLKADYRIQCYSARWSTIASLAIGAILLHVLLIPLCFLALLIRAQRGGGDANRLYQAMGFLHAPYQRHSFAWEYVEMTKKLLLIGFARILFKAGSISRLLVASVIALCSLTFLALRRPYRSIQDNYLNVALNFALGCILLLSVGFKMGEVSD
;
A
#
# COMPACT_ATOMS: atom_id res chain seq x y z
N MET A 1 -12.10 -16.51 -54.12
CA MET A 1 -11.29 -16.10 -55.29
C MET A 1 -10.70 -14.75 -54.96
N ASN A 2 -9.39 -14.61 -55.17
CA ASN A 2 -8.46 -13.71 -54.48
C ASN A 2 -8.86 -12.23 -54.35
N ASP A 3 -8.77 -11.76 -53.10
CA ASP A 3 -8.64 -10.36 -52.72
C ASP A 3 -7.18 -9.90 -52.84
N SER A 4 -6.98 -8.64 -53.23
CA SER A 4 -5.72 -7.91 -53.03
C SER A 4 -6.04 -6.43 -52.86
N PRO A 5 -5.72 -5.80 -51.71
CA PRO A 5 -5.77 -4.36 -51.57
C PRO A 5 -4.38 -3.72 -51.50
N ILE A 6 -4.11 -2.89 -52.50
CA ILE A 6 -3.77 -1.45 -52.44
C ILE A 6 -2.96 -0.93 -51.23
N THR A 7 -1.80 -0.37 -51.58
CA THR A 7 -0.88 0.48 -50.83
C THR A 7 -1.36 1.94 -50.73
N VAL A 8 -1.17 2.58 -49.58
CA VAL A 8 -1.22 4.05 -49.40
C VAL A 8 -0.03 4.49 -48.54
N ALA A 9 0.57 5.60 -48.96
CA ALA A 9 1.83 6.19 -48.53
C ALA A 9 1.73 7.13 -47.31
N ASP A 10 2.93 7.49 -46.83
CA ASP A 10 3.37 8.70 -46.12
C ASP A 10 2.81 9.08 -44.75
N ILE A 11 3.74 9.33 -43.81
CA ILE A 11 3.92 10.61 -43.07
C ILE A 11 5.21 10.52 -42.22
N SER A 12 6.14 11.43 -42.50
CA SER A 12 7.39 11.70 -41.77
C SER A 12 7.18 12.16 -40.32
N PRO A 13 8.15 11.97 -39.41
CA PRO A 13 8.28 12.82 -38.24
C PRO A 13 9.43 13.84 -38.38
N ILE A 14 9.05 15.07 -38.05
CA ILE A 14 9.82 16.31 -37.94
C ILE A 14 11.01 16.17 -36.99
N ALA A 15 12.18 16.64 -37.44
CA ALA A 15 13.37 16.86 -36.62
C ALA A 15 13.34 18.25 -35.95
N PRO A 16 13.99 18.45 -34.80
CA PRO A 16 14.50 19.76 -34.41
C PRO A 16 15.99 19.91 -34.79
N GLU A 17 16.31 21.04 -35.40
CA GLU A 17 17.61 21.41 -35.95
C GLU A 17 18.39 22.33 -34.99
N SER A 18 19.70 22.06 -34.86
CA SER A 18 20.80 22.92 -34.35
C SER A 18 20.76 23.29 -32.85
N MET A 19 21.84 23.29 -32.07
CA MET A 19 23.14 23.95 -32.31
C MET A 19 24.15 23.44 -31.24
N ALA A 20 25.31 22.91 -31.63
CA ALA A 20 26.62 23.04 -30.97
C ALA A 20 27.61 21.99 -31.50
N THR A 21 28.76 22.52 -31.89
CA THR A 21 29.89 21.96 -32.63
C THR A 21 30.84 21.07 -31.80
N ASP A 22 31.52 20.21 -32.56
CA ASP A 22 32.85 19.60 -32.35
C ASP A 22 33.08 18.41 -31.41
N GLY A 23 33.55 17.29 -31.99
CA GLY A 23 34.46 16.36 -31.29
C GLY A 23 34.30 14.84 -31.52
N GLN A 24 34.65 14.35 -32.71
CA GLN A 24 35.02 12.96 -33.10
C GLN A 24 34.02 11.77 -32.95
N PRO A 25 33.93 10.87 -33.97
CA PRO A 25 33.04 9.70 -33.97
C PRO A 25 33.66 8.46 -33.30
N GLY A 26 32.96 7.88 -32.32
CA GLY A 26 33.18 6.52 -31.84
C GLY A 26 32.45 5.47 -32.72
N PRO A 27 32.91 4.21 -32.77
CA PRO A 27 32.54 3.28 -33.83
C PRO A 27 31.05 2.87 -33.78
N SER A 28 30.35 3.16 -34.88
CA SER A 28 29.01 2.70 -35.22
C SER A 28 28.98 1.17 -35.38
N LEU A 29 28.18 0.48 -34.57
CA LEU A 29 27.93 -0.95 -34.69
C LEU A 29 27.03 -1.21 -35.92
N GLN A 30 27.63 -1.57 -37.06
CA GLN A 30 26.87 -2.05 -38.21
C GLN A 30 26.38 -3.48 -37.96
N VAL A 31 25.07 -3.64 -37.82
CA VAL A 31 24.42 -4.98 -37.80
C VAL A 31 24.09 -5.34 -39.24
N GLN A 32 24.94 -6.16 -39.85
CA GLN A 32 24.71 -6.72 -41.18
C GLN A 32 23.82 -7.97 -41.04
N LEU A 33 22.56 -7.88 -41.46
CA LEU A 33 21.63 -9.01 -41.51
C LEU A 33 21.90 -9.84 -42.76
N LEU A 34 22.45 -11.06 -42.59
CA LEU A 34 22.52 -12.07 -43.65
C LEU A 34 21.22 -12.89 -43.68
N PRO A 35 20.71 -13.26 -44.87
CA PRO A 35 19.46 -14.00 -45.00
C PRO A 35 19.61 -15.46 -44.55
N ALA A 36 18.58 -15.97 -43.88
CA ALA A 36 18.51 -17.34 -43.39
C ALA A 36 18.42 -18.34 -44.56
N ARG A 37 19.36 -19.29 -44.63
CA ARG A 37 19.28 -20.46 -45.51
C ARG A 37 18.53 -21.59 -44.79
N SER A 38 17.62 -22.21 -45.51
CA SER A 38 16.74 -23.31 -45.12
C SER A 38 17.49 -24.53 -44.56
N GLY A 39 16.93 -25.18 -43.54
CA GLY A 39 17.21 -26.57 -43.21
C GLY A 39 17.58 -26.82 -41.75
N ASN A 40 16.59 -27.36 -41.02
CA ASN A 40 16.64 -28.28 -39.87
C ASN A 40 17.73 -28.16 -38.78
N GLU A 41 17.24 -28.15 -37.53
CA GLU A 41 17.92 -28.39 -36.25
C GLU A 41 18.75 -27.25 -35.64
N ALA A 42 18.12 -26.50 -34.72
CA ALA A 42 18.75 -25.44 -33.95
C ALA A 42 19.45 -25.98 -32.68
N HIS A 43 20.69 -26.44 -32.81
CA HIS A 43 21.66 -26.45 -31.71
C HIS A 43 22.52 -25.17 -31.80
N LEU A 44 22.28 -24.20 -30.91
CA LEU A 44 23.01 -22.94 -30.90
C LEU A 44 24.31 -23.05 -30.08
N ASP A 45 25.37 -23.63 -30.66
CA ASP A 45 26.74 -23.56 -30.14
C ASP A 45 27.38 -22.23 -30.61
N ARG A 46 27.34 -21.18 -29.78
CA ARG A 46 28.01 -19.91 -30.06
C ARG A 46 29.48 -19.97 -29.63
N ARG A 47 30.36 -20.44 -30.53
CA ARG A 47 31.81 -20.20 -30.44
C ARG A 47 32.17 -18.87 -31.09
N LEU A 48 32.38 -17.84 -30.28
CA LEU A 48 33.04 -16.60 -30.70
C LEU A 48 34.52 -16.67 -30.32
N ARG A 49 35.40 -16.74 -31.33
CA ARG A 49 36.86 -16.60 -31.19
C ARG A 49 37.21 -15.11 -31.13
N TRP A 50 37.94 -14.70 -30.10
CA TRP A 50 38.53 -13.37 -29.97
C TRP A 50 40.01 -13.40 -30.37
N PRO A 51 40.52 -12.42 -31.15
CA PRO A 51 41.95 -12.19 -31.28
C PRO A 51 42.42 -11.34 -30.10
N PHE A 52 43.64 -11.61 -29.63
CA PHE A 52 44.34 -11.00 -28.49
C PHE A 52 43.99 -11.52 -27.10
N GLY A 53 44.99 -12.21 -26.52
CA GLY A 53 44.93 -12.86 -25.23
C GLY A 53 45.04 -11.89 -24.06
N SER A 54 44.09 -11.98 -23.15
CA SER A 54 44.37 -12.02 -21.71
C SER A 54 43.19 -12.74 -21.03
N ARG A 55 43.47 -13.81 -20.29
CA ARG A 55 42.45 -14.52 -19.51
C ARG A 55 42.10 -13.69 -18.28
N ARG A 56 40.97 -12.99 -18.33
CA ARG A 56 40.17 -12.70 -17.15
C ARG A 56 38.71 -12.98 -17.48
N GLU A 57 38.17 -14.05 -16.91
CA GLU A 57 36.75 -14.35 -16.97
C GLU A 57 35.96 -13.26 -16.26
N LEU A 58 35.38 -12.32 -17.01
CA LEU A 58 34.32 -11.46 -16.49
C LEU A 58 33.03 -12.29 -16.48
N ARG A 59 32.73 -12.93 -15.33
CA ARG A 59 31.37 -13.42 -15.07
C ARG A 59 30.45 -12.20 -14.96
N ILE A 60 29.65 -11.96 -15.98
CA ILE A 60 28.45 -11.14 -15.86
C ILE A 60 27.56 -11.84 -14.82
N ALA A 61 27.57 -11.31 -13.60
CA ALA A 61 26.63 -11.70 -12.57
C ALA A 61 25.24 -11.35 -13.08
N GLY A 62 24.49 -12.35 -13.53
CA GLY A 62 23.06 -12.21 -13.77
C GLY A 62 22.42 -11.63 -12.53
N VAL A 63 21.63 -10.57 -12.73
CA VAL A 63 20.77 -9.99 -11.71
C VAL A 63 19.90 -11.12 -11.16
N ARG A 64 20.28 -11.63 -9.98
CA ARG A 64 19.48 -12.58 -9.21
C ARG A 64 18.35 -11.75 -8.62
N ASP A 65 17.15 -11.90 -9.17
CA ASP A 65 15.93 -11.37 -8.58
C ASP A 65 15.84 -11.85 -7.11
N SER A 66 15.92 -10.91 -6.18
CA SER A 66 16.11 -11.14 -4.75
C SER A 66 14.83 -11.51 -4.00
N THR A 67 13.90 -12.20 -4.65
CA THR A 67 12.70 -12.76 -3.99
C THR A 67 12.40 -14.17 -4.53
N ASP A 68 13.42 -15.01 -4.47
CA ASP A 68 13.23 -16.45 -4.50
C ASP A 68 12.78 -16.90 -3.10
N ALA A 69 11.84 -17.84 -2.97
CA ALA A 69 11.40 -18.37 -1.65
C ALA A 69 12.46 -19.26 -0.98
N ARG A 70 13.63 -19.39 -1.61
CA ARG A 70 14.79 -20.16 -1.15
C ARG A 70 15.35 -19.73 0.22
N PRO A 71 15.50 -18.43 0.58
CA PRO A 71 16.17 -18.06 1.83
C PRO A 71 15.30 -18.28 3.07
N ILE A 72 13.97 -18.34 2.94
CA ILE A 72 13.07 -18.67 4.07
C ILE A 72 13.13 -20.17 4.35
N LEU A 73 13.14 -21.00 3.30
CA LEU A 73 13.25 -22.44 3.43
C LEU A 73 14.67 -22.88 3.82
N GLU A 74 15.72 -22.29 3.23
CA GLU A 74 17.11 -22.53 3.61
C GLU A 74 17.44 -22.03 5.02
N GLY A 75 16.78 -20.95 5.47
CA GLY A 75 16.87 -20.45 6.85
C GLY A 75 16.30 -21.46 7.86
N CYS A 76 15.09 -21.97 7.61
CA CYS A 76 14.51 -23.03 8.45
C CYS A 76 15.33 -24.33 8.43
N VAL A 77 15.90 -24.71 7.27
CA VAL A 77 16.73 -25.92 7.12
C VAL A 77 18.08 -25.77 7.84
N ARG A 78 18.70 -24.58 7.82
CA ARG A 78 19.95 -24.32 8.57
C ARG A 78 19.72 -24.27 10.07
N SER A 79 18.61 -23.70 10.54
CA SER A 79 18.28 -23.66 11.98
C SER A 79 17.99 -25.06 12.54
N ILE A 80 17.41 -25.97 11.76
CA ILE A 80 17.23 -27.38 12.14
C ILE A 80 18.57 -28.15 12.11
N ALA A 81 19.48 -27.81 11.20
CA ALA A 81 20.79 -28.46 11.08
C ALA A 81 21.77 -28.10 12.23
N LEU A 82 21.65 -26.90 12.82
CA LEU A 82 22.53 -26.42 13.90
C LEU A 82 22.27 -27.05 15.27
N VAL A 83 21.13 -27.74 15.46
CA VAL A 83 20.79 -28.43 16.73
C VAL A 83 21.38 -29.84 16.80
N CYS A 84 21.95 -30.38 15.71
CA CYS A 84 22.47 -31.75 15.68
C CYS A 84 24.01 -31.79 15.66
N SER A 85 24.60 -32.26 16.77
CA SER A 85 26.00 -32.67 16.89
C SER A 85 26.39 -33.73 15.83
N PRO A 86 27.65 -33.74 15.32
CA PRO A 86 28.00 -34.50 14.12
C PRO A 86 28.23 -35.97 14.44
N GLY A 87 27.17 -36.77 14.36
CA GLY A 87 27.26 -38.22 14.53
C GLY A 87 26.05 -38.96 13.96
N ARG A 88 26.17 -39.42 12.71
CA ARG A 88 25.32 -40.42 12.03
C ARG A 88 23.83 -40.11 11.78
N MET A 89 23.21 -39.10 12.42
CA MET A 89 21.83 -38.66 12.10
C MET A 89 21.70 -37.85 10.79
N CYS A 90 22.82 -37.47 10.17
CA CYS A 90 22.84 -36.57 9.03
C CYS A 90 22.27 -37.20 7.73
N THR A 91 22.36 -38.52 7.54
CA THR A 91 21.84 -39.18 6.32
C THR A 91 20.34 -39.44 6.38
N MET A 92 19.77 -39.74 7.55
CA MET A 92 18.31 -39.88 7.71
C MET A 92 17.61 -38.51 7.66
N CYS A 93 18.16 -37.49 8.32
CA CYS A 93 17.62 -36.13 8.25
C CYS A 93 17.73 -35.57 6.81
N TYR A 94 18.86 -35.78 6.12
CA TYR A 94 19.02 -35.39 4.72
C TYR A 94 18.11 -36.18 3.77
N ARG A 95 17.94 -37.50 3.95
CA ARG A 95 17.00 -38.31 3.17
C ARG A 95 15.55 -37.91 3.43
N TRP A 96 15.18 -37.61 4.67
CA TRP A 96 13.85 -37.13 5.04
C TRP A 96 13.57 -35.73 4.49
N LEU A 97 14.52 -34.79 4.59
CA LEU A 97 14.45 -33.46 3.95
C LEU A 97 14.29 -33.58 2.44
N ARG A 98 15.05 -34.47 1.78
CA ARG A 98 14.92 -34.72 0.34
C ARG A 98 13.57 -35.38 0.00
N HIS A 99 13.04 -36.23 0.88
CA HIS A 99 11.73 -36.86 0.71
C HIS A 99 10.57 -35.89 0.91
N VAL A 100 10.71 -34.92 1.84
CA VAL A 100 9.80 -33.78 2.04
C VAL A 100 9.88 -32.83 0.84
N GLU A 101 11.08 -32.57 0.30
CA GLU A 101 11.28 -31.77 -0.90
C GLU A 101 10.63 -32.39 -2.15
N GLN A 102 10.57 -33.72 -2.20
CA GLN A 102 10.00 -34.51 -3.29
C GLN A 102 8.51 -34.88 -3.10
N SER A 103 7.93 -34.54 -1.95
CA SER A 103 6.53 -34.80 -1.63
C SER A 103 5.61 -34.12 -2.66
N ARG A 104 4.59 -34.85 -3.14
CA ARG A 104 3.62 -34.35 -4.12
C ARG A 104 2.94 -33.05 -3.64
N CYS A 105 2.79 -32.89 -2.33
CA CYS A 105 2.25 -31.70 -1.68
C CYS A 105 3.13 -30.46 -1.91
N LEU A 106 4.46 -30.55 -1.76
CA LEU A 106 5.35 -29.41 -1.99
C LEU A 106 5.46 -29.03 -3.48
N LYS A 107 5.28 -30.00 -4.39
CA LYS A 107 5.18 -29.74 -5.83
C LYS A 107 3.85 -29.06 -6.18
N LEU A 108 2.74 -29.50 -5.59
CA LEU A 108 1.43 -28.87 -5.74
C LEU A 108 1.44 -27.44 -5.18
N VAL A 109 1.96 -27.22 -3.97
CA VAL A 109 2.11 -25.89 -3.36
C VAL A 109 2.98 -24.99 -4.24
N ARG A 110 4.10 -25.49 -4.78
CA ARG A 110 4.93 -24.72 -5.73
C ARG A 110 4.20 -24.40 -7.02
N ALA A 111 3.43 -25.34 -7.59
CA ALA A 111 2.65 -25.12 -8.81
C ALA A 111 1.52 -24.10 -8.59
N VAL A 112 0.78 -24.24 -7.49
CA VAL A 112 -0.27 -23.28 -7.07
C VAL A 112 0.35 -21.92 -6.79
N TRP A 113 1.48 -21.86 -6.09
CA TRP A 113 2.21 -20.61 -5.84
C TRP A 113 2.70 -19.96 -7.13
N SER A 114 3.27 -20.73 -8.08
CA SER A 114 3.71 -20.19 -9.37
C SER A 114 2.55 -19.63 -10.19
N PHE A 115 1.36 -20.23 -10.06
CA PHE A 115 0.15 -19.74 -10.70
C PHE A 115 -0.41 -18.49 -10.01
N LEU A 116 -0.47 -18.46 -8.68
CA LEU A 116 -1.02 -17.34 -7.91
C LEU A 116 -0.08 -16.12 -7.88
N ARG A 117 1.24 -16.32 -7.86
CA ARG A 117 2.25 -15.25 -7.76
C ARG A 117 2.02 -14.05 -8.70
N PRO A 118 1.76 -14.24 -10.00
CA PRO A 118 1.48 -13.10 -10.90
C PRO A 118 0.11 -12.45 -10.67
N LEU A 119 -0.89 -13.16 -10.11
CA LEU A 119 -2.21 -12.58 -9.84
C LEU A 119 -2.23 -11.71 -8.59
N ILE A 120 -1.43 -12.04 -7.57
CA ILE A 120 -1.38 -11.33 -6.28
C ILE A 120 -1.24 -9.79 -6.43
N PRO A 121 -0.28 -9.23 -7.17
CA PRO A 121 -0.13 -7.76 -7.26
C PRO A 121 -1.33 -7.07 -7.92
N THR A 122 -1.93 -7.69 -8.94
CA THR A 122 -3.12 -7.17 -9.62
C THR A 122 -4.32 -7.19 -8.68
N LEU A 123 -4.53 -8.30 -7.96
CA LEU A 123 -5.60 -8.43 -6.97
C LEU A 123 -5.41 -7.46 -5.81
N MET A 124 -4.18 -7.29 -5.32
CA MET A 124 -3.86 -6.34 -4.26
C MET A 124 -4.15 -4.89 -4.67
N THR A 125 -3.89 -4.52 -5.92
CA THR A 125 -4.21 -3.18 -6.44
C THR A 125 -5.73 -2.94 -6.40
N ARG A 126 -6.52 -3.86 -6.94
CA ARG A 126 -7.99 -3.76 -6.93
C ARG A 126 -8.55 -3.76 -5.51
N PHE A 127 -8.01 -4.62 -4.65
CA PHE A 127 -8.36 -4.65 -3.23
C PHE A 127 -8.10 -3.31 -2.56
N LYS A 128 -6.93 -2.69 -2.77
CA LYS A 128 -6.61 -1.36 -2.22
C LYS A 128 -7.59 -0.29 -2.69
N ILE A 129 -7.97 -0.30 -3.97
CA ILE A 129 -8.94 0.65 -4.53
C ILE A 129 -10.29 0.48 -3.82
N CYS A 130 -10.81 -0.74 -3.75
CA CYS A 130 -12.08 -1.03 -3.07
C CYS A 130 -12.01 -0.68 -1.56
N TRP A 131 -10.91 -1.04 -0.90
CA TRP A 131 -10.67 -0.73 0.51
C TRP A 131 -10.69 0.78 0.76
N SER A 132 -10.00 1.56 -0.08
CA SER A 132 -9.99 3.02 -0.05
C SER A 132 -11.40 3.63 -0.18
N PHE A 133 -12.22 3.09 -1.07
CA PHE A 133 -13.61 3.50 -1.25
C PHE A 133 -14.46 3.21 -0.01
N TYR A 134 -14.45 1.96 0.46
CA TYR A 134 -15.26 1.55 1.61
C TYR A 134 -14.81 2.21 2.92
N GLN A 135 -13.53 2.58 3.06
CA GLN A 135 -13.06 3.38 4.20
C GLN A 135 -13.80 4.71 4.34
N ILE A 136 -14.17 5.34 3.22
CA ILE A 136 -14.90 6.62 3.24
C ILE A 136 -16.40 6.35 3.39
N VAL A 137 -16.97 5.47 2.56
CA VAL A 137 -18.42 5.23 2.50
C VAL A 137 -18.97 4.73 3.84
N THR A 138 -18.27 3.81 4.50
CA THR A 138 -18.68 3.27 5.81
C THR A 138 -18.70 4.32 6.92
N LEU A 139 -17.97 5.42 6.77
CA LEU A 139 -17.93 6.53 7.73
C LEU A 139 -18.90 7.65 7.41
N ILE A 140 -19.58 7.64 6.26
CA ILE A 140 -20.48 8.72 5.84
C ILE A 140 -21.54 9.04 6.91
N PRO A 141 -22.26 8.05 7.49
CA PRO A 141 -23.27 8.35 8.51
C PRO A 141 -22.70 9.06 9.73
N GLN A 142 -21.55 8.57 10.22
CA GLN A 142 -20.90 9.08 11.43
C GLN A 142 -20.29 10.47 11.19
N VAL A 143 -19.60 10.66 10.06
CA VAL A 143 -18.96 11.93 9.68
C VAL A 143 -20.04 12.96 9.38
N TYR A 144 -20.95 12.69 8.45
CA TYR A 144 -21.85 13.72 7.94
C TYR A 144 -23.16 13.85 8.71
N GLY A 145 -23.48 12.93 9.62
CA GLY A 145 -24.72 12.97 10.40
C GLY A 145 -25.96 12.69 9.54
N VAL A 146 -25.83 11.76 8.60
CA VAL A 146 -26.89 11.36 7.65
C VAL A 146 -27.42 10.00 8.07
N VAL A 147 -28.75 9.87 8.14
CA VAL A 147 -29.41 8.59 8.37
C VAL A 147 -29.55 7.90 7.01
N LEU A 148 -28.84 6.78 6.83
CA LEU A 148 -28.99 5.96 5.62
C LEU A 148 -30.16 4.97 5.82
N PRO A 149 -30.90 4.63 4.76
CA PRO A 149 -31.92 3.58 4.81
C PRO A 149 -31.37 2.26 5.36
N ASP A 150 -32.19 1.53 6.14
CA ASP A 150 -31.79 0.31 6.83
C ASP A 150 -31.21 -0.77 5.90
N SER A 151 -31.73 -0.88 4.68
CA SER A 151 -31.22 -1.81 3.67
C SER A 151 -29.75 -1.56 3.33
N ILE A 152 -29.33 -0.30 3.28
CA ILE A 152 -27.93 0.08 2.99
C ILE A 152 -27.06 -0.19 4.22
N VAL A 153 -27.56 0.14 5.42
CA VAL A 153 -26.83 -0.09 6.68
C VAL A 153 -26.55 -1.59 6.89
N GLN A 154 -27.53 -2.46 6.63
CA GLN A 154 -27.36 -3.91 6.73
C GLN A 154 -26.30 -4.45 5.76
N LEU A 155 -26.27 -3.93 4.52
CA LEU A 155 -25.26 -4.30 3.53
C LEU A 155 -23.85 -3.82 3.93
N LEU A 156 -23.73 -2.61 4.50
CA LEU A 156 -22.45 -2.02 4.88
C LEU A 156 -21.89 -2.58 6.19
N ARG A 157 -22.74 -3.07 7.11
CA ARG A 157 -22.33 -3.57 8.43
C ARG A 157 -21.13 -4.53 8.44
N PRO A 158 -21.10 -5.63 7.65
CA PRO A 158 -19.94 -6.53 7.64
C PRO A 158 -18.69 -5.85 7.08
N ILE A 159 -18.85 -4.94 6.12
CA ILE A 159 -17.74 -4.21 5.51
C ILE A 159 -17.16 -3.18 6.50
N THR A 160 -18.01 -2.48 7.24
CA THR A 160 -17.58 -1.52 8.27
C THR A 160 -16.70 -2.20 9.32
N ALA A 161 -17.09 -3.39 9.79
CA ALA A 161 -16.30 -4.14 10.77
C ALA A 161 -14.91 -4.54 10.23
N LEU A 162 -14.84 -4.94 8.96
CA LEU A 162 -13.59 -5.29 8.29
C LEU A 162 -12.68 -4.08 8.10
N VAL A 163 -13.24 -2.97 7.63
CA VAL A 163 -12.46 -1.82 7.11
C VAL A 163 -12.02 -0.86 8.20
N GLN A 164 -12.81 -0.68 9.26
CA GLN A 164 -12.51 0.28 10.32
C GLN A 164 -11.68 -0.32 11.47
N ILE A 165 -11.53 -1.65 11.54
CA ILE A 165 -10.89 -2.35 12.68
C ILE A 165 -11.39 -1.72 14.00
N ASN A 166 -12.71 -1.70 14.18
CA ASN A 166 -13.30 -1.04 15.32
C ASN A 166 -13.10 -1.88 16.59
N PHE A 167 -12.54 -1.25 17.62
CA PHE A 167 -12.47 -1.82 18.97
C PHE A 167 -13.82 -1.88 19.67
N ASP A 168 -14.92 -1.47 19.02
CA ASP A 168 -16.27 -1.43 19.61
C ASP A 168 -16.75 -2.81 20.08
N GLY A 169 -16.28 -3.89 19.44
CA GLY A 169 -16.53 -5.26 19.89
C GLY A 169 -15.71 -5.69 21.13
N LEU A 170 -14.62 -4.99 21.43
CA LEU A 170 -13.82 -5.17 22.65
C LEU A 170 -14.17 -4.18 23.76
N ASP A 171 -14.91 -3.11 23.48
CA ASP A 171 -15.22 -2.08 24.46
C ASP A 171 -16.14 -2.62 25.57
N THR A 172 -17.11 -3.49 25.24
CA THR A 172 -18.02 -4.09 26.23
C THR A 172 -17.30 -4.96 27.28
N PRO A 173 -16.37 -5.89 26.95
CA PRO A 173 -15.62 -6.60 27.99
C PRO A 173 -14.60 -5.71 28.71
N LEU A 174 -14.00 -4.72 28.04
CA LEU A 174 -13.02 -3.80 28.66
C LEU A 174 -13.67 -2.83 29.66
N GLN A 175 -14.93 -2.44 29.43
CA GLN A 175 -15.71 -1.63 30.36
C GLN A 175 -15.91 -2.34 31.71
N CYS A 176 -16.10 -3.66 31.72
CA CYS A 176 -16.19 -4.45 32.95
C CYS A 176 -14.88 -4.48 33.76
N MET A 177 -13.73 -4.28 33.10
CA MET A 177 -12.41 -4.19 33.74
C MET A 177 -12.01 -2.74 34.10
N GLY A 178 -12.90 -1.77 33.93
CA GLY A 178 -12.59 -0.34 34.17
C GLY A 178 -11.64 0.28 33.13
N LEU A 179 -11.34 -0.45 32.04
CA LEU A 179 -10.48 -0.02 30.93
C LEU A 179 -11.28 0.43 29.70
N GLY A 180 -12.59 0.63 29.85
CA GLY A 180 -13.46 1.07 28.78
C GLY A 180 -13.49 2.58 28.56
N GLY A 181 -14.13 2.99 27.47
CA GLY A 181 -14.37 4.39 27.15
C GLY A 181 -13.34 4.98 26.17
N TYR A 182 -13.50 6.28 25.91
CA TYR A 182 -12.85 6.88 24.74
C TYR A 182 -11.32 7.03 24.86
N LEU A 183 -10.79 7.32 26.06
CA LEU A 183 -9.36 7.53 26.25
C LEU A 183 -8.53 6.23 26.01
N PRO A 184 -8.85 5.07 26.64
CA PRO A 184 -8.19 3.81 26.32
C PRO A 184 -8.30 3.42 24.84
N LYS A 185 -9.45 3.66 24.21
CA LYS A 185 -9.65 3.45 22.76
C LYS A 185 -8.69 4.30 21.92
N LEU A 186 -8.52 5.59 22.25
CA LEU A 186 -7.57 6.48 21.58
C LEU A 186 -6.11 6.02 21.79
N VAL A 187 -5.74 5.64 23.01
CA VAL A 187 -4.38 5.15 23.31
C VAL A 187 -4.10 3.83 22.56
N ALA A 188 -5.04 2.89 22.53
CA ALA A 188 -4.92 1.64 21.79
C ALA A 188 -4.77 1.90 20.28
N ALA A 189 -5.55 2.85 19.73
CA ALA A 189 -5.42 3.29 18.34
C ALA A 189 -4.01 3.79 18.02
N ILE A 190 -3.40 4.57 18.92
CA ILE A 190 -2.06 5.14 18.72
C ILE A 190 -0.99 4.07 18.86
N MET A 191 -1.06 3.26 19.92
CA MET A 191 0.02 2.38 20.34
C MET A 191 0.06 1.05 19.60
N ALA A 192 -1.09 0.47 19.26
CA ALA A 192 -1.11 -0.85 18.61
C ALA A 192 -0.39 -0.87 17.25
N PRO A 193 -0.58 0.10 16.33
CA PRO A 193 0.18 0.16 15.09
C PRO A 193 1.68 0.36 15.33
N LEU A 194 2.06 1.25 16.27
CA LEU A 194 3.48 1.50 16.59
C LEU A 194 4.16 0.27 17.17
N ALA A 195 3.46 -0.47 18.04
CA ALA A 195 3.96 -1.73 18.57
C ALA A 195 4.18 -2.76 17.46
N LEU A 196 3.23 -2.91 16.52
CA LEU A 196 3.41 -3.80 15.37
C LEU A 196 4.58 -3.39 14.47
N MET A 197 4.76 -2.08 14.23
CA MET A 197 5.87 -1.54 13.45
C MET A 197 7.24 -1.75 14.13
N LEU A 198 7.27 -1.83 15.47
CA LEU A 198 8.50 -2.13 16.20
C LEU A 198 8.78 -3.64 16.30
N LEU A 199 7.72 -4.44 16.47
CA LEU A 199 7.82 -5.89 16.63
C LEU A 199 8.22 -6.60 15.34
N ALA A 200 7.77 -6.13 14.17
CA ALA A 200 8.11 -6.76 12.90
C ALA A 200 9.64 -6.84 12.63
N PRO A 201 10.43 -5.74 12.70
CA PRO A 201 11.88 -5.80 12.52
C PRO A 201 12.58 -6.51 13.69
N ALA A 202 12.05 -6.42 14.91
CA ALA A 202 12.61 -7.13 16.07
C ALA A 202 12.48 -8.66 15.90
N LEU A 203 11.33 -9.15 15.44
CA LEU A 203 11.11 -10.55 15.11
C LEU A 203 11.95 -10.98 13.91
N GLY A 204 12.06 -10.13 12.88
CA GLY A 204 12.93 -10.35 11.73
C GLY A 204 14.40 -10.52 12.12
N LEU A 205 14.88 -9.72 13.08
CA LEU A 205 16.22 -9.83 13.65
C LEU A 205 16.38 -11.09 14.51
N TRP A 206 15.38 -11.43 15.33
CA TRP A 206 15.40 -12.62 16.17
C TRP A 206 15.45 -13.93 15.37
N LEU A 207 14.78 -13.95 14.21
CA LEU A 207 14.77 -15.11 13.29
C LEU A 207 15.99 -15.14 12.35
N ALA A 208 16.83 -14.11 12.33
CA ALA A 208 17.93 -14.02 11.37
C ALA A 208 19.06 -15.01 11.70
N PRO A 209 19.55 -15.81 10.74
CA PRO A 209 20.67 -16.70 10.95
C PRO A 209 21.99 -15.90 11.01
N GLY A 210 22.42 -15.53 12.21
CA GLY A 210 23.68 -14.83 12.44
C GLY A 210 23.72 -14.10 13.80
N PRO A 211 24.88 -13.53 14.19
CA PRO A 211 24.96 -12.73 15.41
C PRO A 211 24.10 -11.46 15.27
N CYS A 212 23.13 -11.28 16.18
CA CYS A 212 22.15 -10.20 16.19
C CYS A 212 22.77 -8.78 16.19
N THR A 213 24.05 -8.66 16.51
CA THR A 213 24.79 -7.39 16.62
C THR A 213 25.39 -6.88 15.31
N SER A 214 25.35 -7.65 14.22
CA SER A 214 25.89 -7.19 12.93
C SER A 214 24.97 -6.15 12.27
N ARG A 215 25.53 -4.97 11.96
CA ARG A 215 24.83 -3.88 11.22
C ARG A 215 24.21 -4.38 9.91
N ALA A 216 24.88 -5.30 9.21
CA ALA A 216 24.37 -5.84 7.94
C ALA A 216 23.08 -6.66 8.12
N VAL A 217 22.99 -7.45 9.21
CA VAL A 217 21.81 -8.27 9.52
C VAL A 217 20.64 -7.38 9.91
N ALA A 218 20.89 -6.34 10.72
CA ALA A 218 19.85 -5.37 11.11
C ALA A 218 19.27 -4.62 9.90
N VAL A 219 20.11 -4.15 8.98
CA VAL A 219 19.67 -3.45 7.76
C VAL A 219 18.84 -4.37 6.86
N GLU A 220 19.26 -5.63 6.70
CA GLU A 220 18.51 -6.62 5.91
C GLU A 220 17.14 -6.94 6.55
N ALA A 221 17.08 -7.07 7.88
CA ALA A 221 15.82 -7.27 8.59
C ALA A 221 14.84 -6.11 8.34
N VAL A 222 15.34 -4.86 8.40
CA VAL A 222 14.53 -3.66 8.10
C VAL A 222 14.02 -3.67 6.66
N TYR A 223 14.86 -3.96 5.67
CA TYR A 223 14.40 -4.01 4.27
C TYR A 223 13.34 -5.08 4.03
N ARG A 224 13.44 -6.23 4.71
CA ARG A 224 12.45 -7.31 4.60
C ARG A 224 11.12 -6.95 5.23
N THR A 225 11.12 -6.22 6.35
CA THR A 225 9.89 -5.84 7.05
C THR A 225 9.27 -4.57 6.51
N LEU A 226 10.02 -3.74 5.78
CA LEU A 226 9.54 -2.45 5.27
C LEU A 226 8.22 -2.55 4.49
N TYR A 227 8.02 -3.62 3.71
CA TYR A 227 6.75 -3.85 3.02
C TYR A 227 5.58 -4.01 3.99
N LEU A 228 5.80 -4.77 5.08
CA LEU A 228 4.81 -4.93 6.16
C LEU A 228 4.58 -3.63 6.92
N GLU A 229 5.63 -2.84 7.17
CA GLU A 229 5.51 -1.50 7.79
C GLU A 229 4.56 -0.59 7.01
N GLN A 230 4.72 -0.55 5.69
CA GLN A 230 3.86 0.23 4.81
C GLN A 230 2.41 -0.29 4.83
N LEU A 231 2.22 -1.61 4.88
CA LEU A 231 0.91 -2.24 4.98
C LEU A 231 0.22 -1.87 6.31
N ILE A 232 0.94 -1.97 7.44
CA ILE A 232 0.44 -1.62 8.77
C ILE A 232 0.07 -0.14 8.82
N SER A 233 0.94 0.74 8.31
CA SER A 233 0.66 2.18 8.22
C SER A 233 -0.60 2.46 7.40
N PHE A 234 -0.73 1.85 6.23
CA PHE A 234 -1.89 2.03 5.35
C PHE A 234 -3.20 1.52 5.98
N ALA A 235 -3.16 0.37 6.66
CA ALA A 235 -4.33 -0.23 7.29
C ALA A 235 -4.76 0.53 8.55
N SER A 236 -3.81 1.03 9.35
CA SER A 236 -4.10 1.76 10.59
C SER A 236 -4.50 3.21 10.38
N PHE A 237 -4.04 3.86 9.31
CA PHE A 237 -4.36 5.24 8.98
C PHE A 237 -5.85 5.64 9.10
N PRO A 238 -6.83 4.97 8.46
CA PRO A 238 -8.26 5.32 8.60
C PRO A 238 -8.76 5.25 10.06
N MET A 239 -8.27 4.26 10.79
CA MET A 239 -8.70 3.90 12.13
C MET A 239 -8.17 4.92 13.13
N VAL A 240 -6.87 5.23 13.07
CA VAL A 240 -6.24 6.27 13.90
C VAL A 240 -6.80 7.65 13.58
N SER A 241 -6.90 8.02 12.30
CA SER A 241 -7.41 9.33 11.91
C SER A 241 -8.86 9.52 12.36
N THR A 242 -9.73 8.53 12.15
CA THR A 242 -11.14 8.62 12.59
C THR A 242 -11.25 8.79 14.09
N VAL A 243 -10.56 7.94 14.86
CA VAL A 243 -10.60 8.04 16.33
C VAL A 243 -10.02 9.39 16.78
N ALA A 244 -8.88 9.83 16.25
CA ALA A 244 -8.27 11.09 16.66
C ALA A 244 -9.12 12.33 16.30
N PHE A 245 -9.68 12.40 15.09
CA PHE A 245 -10.53 13.54 14.70
C PHE A 245 -11.85 13.59 15.47
N SER A 246 -12.38 12.45 15.92
CA SER A 246 -13.58 12.43 16.78
C SER A 246 -13.37 13.07 18.15
N ALA A 247 -12.12 13.32 18.59
CA ALA A 247 -11.82 13.99 19.86
C ALA A 247 -12.23 15.47 19.87
N PHE A 248 -12.44 16.05 18.69
CA PHE A 248 -12.79 17.46 18.50
C PHE A 248 -14.27 17.66 18.15
N GLU A 249 -15.06 16.58 18.00
CA GLU A 249 -16.49 16.67 17.69
C GLU A 249 -17.31 16.84 18.97
N CYS A 250 -17.56 18.10 19.34
CA CYS A 250 -18.37 18.46 20.51
C CYS A 250 -19.81 18.82 20.10
N GLU A 251 -20.77 18.31 20.87
CA GLU A 251 -22.20 18.62 20.74
C GLU A 251 -22.63 19.51 21.90
N ARG A 252 -23.53 20.46 21.64
CA ARG A 252 -23.99 21.43 22.64
C ARG A 252 -25.44 21.12 23.00
N PHE A 253 -25.69 20.95 24.29
CA PHE A 253 -27.01 20.65 24.84
C PHE A 253 -27.62 21.89 25.50
N ASP A 254 -28.93 21.82 25.73
CA ASP A 254 -29.67 22.82 26.47
C ASP A 254 -29.10 22.97 27.89
N GLY A 255 -28.93 24.21 28.34
CA GLY A 255 -28.22 24.52 29.59
C GLY A 255 -26.73 24.88 29.40
N GLY A 256 -26.26 25.01 28.16
CA GLY A 256 -24.92 25.54 27.86
C GLY A 256 -23.78 24.55 28.03
N VAL A 257 -24.08 23.29 28.35
CA VAL A 257 -23.10 22.21 28.47
C VAL A 257 -22.75 21.69 27.08
N SER A 258 -21.45 21.50 26.82
CA SER A 258 -20.97 20.85 25.60
C SER A 258 -20.26 19.55 25.95
N LEU A 259 -20.69 18.46 25.32
CA LEU A 259 -20.20 17.11 25.57
C LEU A 259 -19.56 16.53 24.31
N LEU A 260 -18.60 15.63 24.48
CA LEU A 260 -17.93 14.97 23.38
C LEU A 260 -18.87 13.95 22.71
N LYS A 261 -19.08 14.06 21.40
CA LYS A 261 -20.01 13.18 20.67
C LYS A 261 -19.58 11.71 20.68
N ALA A 262 -18.27 11.46 20.74
CA ALA A 262 -17.73 10.11 20.84
C ALA A 262 -17.95 9.44 22.21
N ASP A 263 -18.12 10.23 23.27
CA ASP A 263 -18.39 9.76 24.63
C ASP A 263 -19.01 10.90 25.45
N TYR A 264 -20.34 10.91 25.57
CA TYR A 264 -21.10 11.95 26.26
C TYR A 264 -20.82 12.05 27.77
N ARG A 265 -20.01 11.14 28.35
CA ARG A 265 -19.54 11.26 29.74
C ARG A 265 -18.44 12.32 29.89
N ILE A 266 -17.88 12.82 28.79
CA ILE A 266 -16.77 13.77 28.78
C ILE A 266 -17.29 15.15 28.37
N GLN A 267 -17.15 16.12 29.27
CA GLN A 267 -17.42 17.52 28.97
C GLN A 267 -16.28 18.13 28.15
N CYS A 268 -16.62 18.76 27.03
CA CYS A 268 -15.66 19.48 26.20
C CYS A 268 -15.08 20.68 26.95
N TYR A 269 -13.82 21.01 26.66
CA TYR A 269 -13.06 22.07 27.35
C TYR A 269 -12.78 21.84 28.84
N SER A 270 -13.00 20.62 29.35
CA SER A 270 -12.54 20.21 30.68
C SER A 270 -11.06 19.82 30.68
N ALA A 271 -10.46 19.67 31.86
CA ALA A 271 -9.10 19.12 32.00
C ALA A 271 -8.97 17.72 31.38
N ARG A 272 -9.99 16.87 31.54
CA ARG A 272 -10.03 15.52 30.95
C ARG A 272 -10.07 15.58 29.41
N TRP A 273 -10.88 16.46 28.85
CA TRP A 273 -10.91 16.68 27.41
C TRP A 273 -9.58 17.24 26.89
N SER A 274 -8.91 18.13 27.63
CA SER A 274 -7.62 18.69 27.23
C SER A 274 -6.54 17.61 27.07
N THR A 275 -6.50 16.62 27.98
CA THR A 275 -5.61 15.45 27.83
C THR A 275 -5.94 14.66 26.57
N ILE A 276 -7.22 14.36 26.33
CA ILE A 276 -7.68 13.63 25.14
C ILE A 276 -7.33 14.39 23.86
N ALA A 277 -7.59 15.70 23.83
CA ALA A 277 -7.27 16.58 22.72
C ALA A 277 -5.76 16.60 22.43
N SER A 278 -4.92 16.70 23.47
CA SER A 278 -3.45 16.67 23.30
C SER A 278 -2.95 15.35 22.70
N LEU A 279 -3.49 14.21 23.15
CA LEU A 279 -3.18 12.90 22.60
C LEU A 279 -3.67 12.75 21.15
N ALA A 280 -4.86 13.26 20.85
CA ALA A 280 -5.41 13.27 19.49
C ALA A 280 -4.59 14.13 18.53
N ILE A 281 -4.12 15.31 18.96
CA ILE A 281 -3.18 16.13 18.17
C ILE A 281 -1.89 15.34 17.91
N GLY A 282 -1.31 14.74 18.95
CA GLY A 282 -0.12 13.90 18.80
C GLY A 282 -0.33 12.74 17.82
N ALA A 283 -1.49 12.08 17.88
CA ALA A 283 -1.86 11.01 16.96
C ALA A 283 -1.94 11.48 15.50
N ILE A 284 -2.55 12.65 15.25
CA ILE A 284 -2.63 13.25 13.92
C ILE A 284 -1.21 13.61 13.42
N LEU A 285 -0.42 14.31 14.23
CA LEU A 285 0.94 14.69 13.84
C LEU A 285 1.81 13.46 13.53
N LEU A 286 1.71 12.39 14.32
CA LEU A 286 2.51 11.19 14.15
C LEU A 286 2.03 10.32 12.98
N HIS A 287 0.77 9.88 13.00
CA HIS A 287 0.25 8.87 12.08
C HIS A 287 -0.28 9.45 10.77
N VAL A 288 -0.82 10.67 10.79
CA VAL A 288 -1.40 11.31 9.60
C VAL A 288 -0.37 12.11 8.82
N LEU A 289 0.63 12.69 9.50
CA LEU A 289 1.65 13.53 8.86
C LEU A 289 3.03 12.87 8.88
N LEU A 290 3.63 12.64 10.04
CA LEU A 290 5.03 12.26 10.16
C LEU A 290 5.34 10.93 9.47
N ILE A 291 4.59 9.87 9.77
CA ILE A 291 4.84 8.53 9.19
C ILE A 291 4.69 8.54 7.65
N PRO A 292 3.58 9.05 7.07
CA PRO A 292 3.48 9.18 5.61
C PRO A 292 4.59 10.04 5.00
N LEU A 293 4.94 11.18 5.61
CA LEU A 293 6.02 12.04 5.11
C LEU A 293 7.39 11.36 5.16
N CYS A 294 7.66 10.56 6.19
CA CYS A 294 8.87 9.75 6.29
C CYS A 294 8.94 8.73 5.14
N PHE A 295 7.86 7.99 4.87
CA PHE A 295 7.83 7.07 3.73
C PHE A 295 7.97 7.79 2.39
N LEU A 296 7.38 8.98 2.24
CA LEU A 296 7.50 9.78 1.03
C LEU A 296 8.94 10.25 0.82
N ALA A 297 9.60 10.74 1.88
CA ALA A 297 10.99 11.16 1.84
C ALA A 297 11.94 10.01 1.51
N LEU A 298 11.70 8.82 2.09
CA LEU A 298 12.44 7.61 1.75
C LEU A 298 12.23 7.21 0.28
N LEU A 299 11.00 7.27 -0.21
CA LEU A 299 10.66 6.96 -1.60
C LEU A 299 11.33 7.91 -2.60
N ILE A 300 11.30 9.21 -2.32
CA ILE A 300 11.97 10.22 -3.16
C ILE A 300 13.49 9.99 -3.16
N ARG A 301 14.09 9.67 -2.01
CA ARG A 301 15.53 9.34 -1.94
C ARG A 301 15.86 8.07 -2.71
N ALA A 302 15.05 7.03 -2.57
CA ALA A 302 15.26 5.75 -3.25
C ALA A 302 15.14 5.88 -4.78
N GLN A 303 14.26 6.75 -5.27
CA GLN A 303 14.11 7.01 -6.70
C GLN A 303 15.30 7.78 -7.30
N ARG A 304 15.92 8.68 -6.53
CA ARG A 304 17.02 9.55 -7.00
C ARG A 304 18.41 8.93 -6.87
N GLY A 305 18.59 7.91 -6.03
CA GLY A 305 19.90 7.31 -5.75
C GLY A 305 20.27 6.13 -6.65
N GLY A 306 21.57 5.86 -6.80
CA GLY A 306 22.11 4.60 -7.33
C GLY A 306 22.48 3.61 -6.21
N GLY A 307 22.78 2.34 -6.55
CA GLY A 307 23.23 1.33 -5.59
C GLY A 307 22.13 0.80 -4.66
N ASP A 308 22.34 0.86 -3.33
CA ASP A 308 21.40 0.41 -2.29
C ASP A 308 20.02 1.10 -2.38
N ALA A 309 19.95 2.27 -3.02
CA ALA A 309 18.70 2.95 -3.35
C ALA A 309 17.72 2.07 -4.15
N ASN A 310 18.23 1.19 -5.04
CA ASN A 310 17.38 0.26 -5.78
C ASN A 310 16.76 -0.81 -4.88
N ARG A 311 17.50 -1.30 -3.87
CA ARG A 311 16.96 -2.25 -2.87
C ARG A 311 15.87 -1.60 -2.02
N LEU A 312 16.12 -0.38 -1.56
CA LEU A 312 15.13 0.41 -0.82
C LEU A 312 13.88 0.67 -1.67
N TYR A 313 14.04 1.05 -2.94
CA TYR A 313 12.93 1.28 -3.87
C TYR A 313 12.08 0.01 -4.08
N GLN A 314 12.72 -1.15 -4.23
CA GLN A 314 12.02 -2.44 -4.34
C GLN A 314 11.27 -2.80 -3.05
N ALA A 315 11.88 -2.58 -1.88
CA ALA A 315 11.25 -2.83 -0.58
C ALA A 315 10.03 -1.91 -0.34
N MET A 316 10.00 -0.71 -0.94
CA MET A 316 8.85 0.21 -0.93
C MET A 316 7.79 -0.08 -2.00
N GLY A 317 7.83 -1.26 -2.61
CA GLY A 317 6.91 -1.65 -3.68
C GLY A 317 5.43 -1.53 -3.33
N PHE A 318 5.04 -1.64 -2.05
CA PHE A 318 3.64 -1.49 -1.65
C PHE A 318 3.05 -0.15 -2.08
N LEU A 319 3.78 0.96 -1.87
CA LEU A 319 3.28 2.32 -2.10
C LEU A 319 3.31 2.74 -3.58
N HIS A 320 4.30 2.29 -4.37
CA HIS A 320 4.50 2.81 -5.73
C HIS A 320 4.22 1.80 -6.86
N ALA A 321 4.27 0.49 -6.59
CA ALA A 321 4.25 -0.52 -7.66
C ALA A 321 3.00 -0.48 -8.56
N PRO A 322 1.78 -0.20 -8.05
CA PRO A 322 0.57 -0.10 -8.89
C PRO A 322 0.58 1.11 -9.83
N TYR A 323 1.36 2.14 -9.51
CA TYR A 323 1.29 3.44 -10.15
C TYR A 323 2.35 3.62 -11.25
N GLN A 324 2.06 4.51 -12.19
CA GLN A 324 3.00 4.93 -13.22
C GLN A 324 4.15 5.75 -12.61
N ARG A 325 5.30 5.79 -13.28
CA ARG A 325 6.50 6.49 -12.77
C ARG A 325 6.26 7.97 -12.49
N HIS A 326 5.44 8.65 -13.27
CA HIS A 326 5.13 10.07 -13.09
C HIS A 326 4.14 10.33 -11.93
N SER A 327 3.48 9.28 -11.43
CA SER A 327 2.48 9.32 -10.35
C SER A 327 2.87 8.38 -9.20
N PHE A 328 4.17 8.21 -8.94
CA PHE A 328 4.70 7.31 -7.91
C PHE A 328 4.22 7.66 -6.49
N ALA A 329 3.85 8.92 -6.24
CA ALA A 329 3.35 9.42 -4.96
C ALA A 329 1.81 9.45 -4.88
N TRP A 330 1.10 8.74 -5.77
CA TRP A 330 -0.37 8.78 -5.81
C TRP A 330 -1.04 8.29 -4.52
N GLU A 331 -0.41 7.36 -3.80
CA GLU A 331 -0.92 6.89 -2.51
C GLU A 331 -1.15 8.04 -1.52
N TYR A 332 -0.29 9.06 -1.53
CA TYR A 332 -0.42 10.24 -0.67
C TYR A 332 -1.56 11.16 -1.11
N VAL A 333 -1.87 11.20 -2.42
CA VAL A 333 -3.05 11.92 -2.94
C VAL A 333 -4.33 11.24 -2.44
N GLU A 334 -4.40 9.91 -2.48
CA GLU A 334 -5.54 9.14 -1.94
C GLU A 334 -5.68 9.32 -0.42
N MET A 335 -4.56 9.33 0.31
CA MET A 335 -4.56 9.65 1.75
C MET A 335 -5.05 11.07 2.03
N THR A 336 -4.59 12.07 1.27
CA THR A 336 -5.01 13.47 1.42
C THR A 336 -6.51 13.62 1.18
N LYS A 337 -7.05 12.99 0.13
CA LYS A 337 -8.50 12.95 -0.13
C LYS A 337 -9.28 12.40 1.07
N LYS A 338 -8.82 11.31 1.67
CA LYS A 338 -9.45 10.73 2.88
C LYS A 338 -9.41 11.71 4.04
N LEU A 339 -8.30 12.41 4.28
CA LEU A 339 -8.21 13.40 5.35
C LEU A 339 -9.16 14.57 5.15
N LEU A 340 -9.29 15.06 3.91
CA LEU A 340 -10.19 16.15 3.60
C LEU A 340 -11.66 15.74 3.84
N LEU A 341 -12.04 14.55 3.37
CA LEU A 341 -13.42 14.04 3.50
C LEU A 341 -13.77 13.54 4.91
N ILE A 342 -12.85 12.88 5.61
CA ILE A 342 -13.13 12.24 6.91
C ILE A 342 -12.69 13.11 8.09
N GLY A 343 -11.53 13.77 7.99
CA GLY A 343 -10.91 14.51 9.09
C GLY A 343 -11.28 15.97 9.11
N PHE A 344 -10.83 16.74 8.12
CA PHE A 344 -11.04 18.20 8.07
C PHE A 344 -12.52 18.58 8.04
N ALA A 345 -13.38 17.76 7.41
CA ALA A 345 -14.83 17.94 7.45
C ALA A 345 -15.39 17.98 8.89
N ARG A 346 -14.77 17.25 9.84
CA ARG A 346 -15.16 17.22 11.27
C ARG A 346 -14.84 18.51 12.01
N ILE A 347 -13.70 19.12 11.68
CA ILE A 347 -13.19 20.31 12.37
C ILE A 347 -13.86 21.58 11.86
N LEU A 348 -14.02 21.69 10.53
CA LEU A 348 -14.46 22.94 9.91
C LEU A 348 -15.98 23.15 10.00
N PHE A 349 -16.77 22.08 10.13
CA PHE A 349 -18.23 22.16 10.07
C PHE A 349 -18.89 21.38 11.20
N LYS A 350 -19.94 21.98 11.77
CA LYS A 350 -20.80 21.32 12.76
C LYS A 350 -21.37 20.01 12.18
N ALA A 351 -21.41 18.97 13.00
CA ALA A 351 -22.00 17.69 12.63
C ALA A 351 -23.47 17.87 12.21
N GLY A 352 -23.89 17.15 11.16
CA GLY A 352 -25.25 17.22 10.62
C GLY A 352 -25.56 18.45 9.76
N SER A 353 -24.62 19.39 9.60
CA SER A 353 -24.81 20.55 8.72
C SER A 353 -24.81 20.15 7.24
N ILE A 354 -25.76 20.68 6.47
CA ILE A 354 -25.82 20.54 5.01
C ILE A 354 -24.54 21.09 4.36
N SER A 355 -23.96 22.18 4.90
CA SER A 355 -22.73 22.78 4.38
C SER A 355 -21.56 21.80 4.37
N ARG A 356 -21.50 20.89 5.35
CA ARG A 356 -20.45 19.87 5.46
C ARG A 356 -20.51 18.86 4.31
N LEU A 357 -21.72 18.45 3.93
CA LEU A 357 -21.96 17.56 2.80
C LEU A 357 -21.67 18.25 1.46
N LEU A 358 -22.08 19.52 1.30
CA LEU A 358 -21.80 20.27 0.07
C LEU A 358 -20.30 20.39 -0.19
N VAL A 359 -19.52 20.75 0.84
CA VAL A 359 -18.06 20.85 0.74
C VAL A 359 -17.43 19.49 0.43
N ALA A 360 -17.93 18.41 1.06
CA ALA A 360 -17.47 17.07 0.74
C ALA A 360 -17.77 16.65 -0.71
N SER A 361 -18.94 16.99 -1.24
CA SER A 361 -19.29 16.75 -2.64
C SER A 361 -18.35 17.50 -3.59
N VAL A 362 -18.00 18.76 -3.30
CA VAL A 362 -17.02 19.53 -4.08
C VAL A 362 -15.64 18.85 -4.05
N ILE A 363 -15.15 18.46 -2.86
CA ILE A 363 -13.87 17.76 -2.71
C ILE A 363 -13.87 16.43 -3.49
N ALA A 364 -14.96 15.68 -3.43
CA ALA A 364 -15.11 14.41 -4.14
C ALA A 364 -15.10 14.61 -5.68
N LEU A 365 -15.80 15.65 -6.18
CA LEU A 365 -15.79 16.01 -7.60
C LEU A 365 -14.39 16.44 -8.06
N CYS A 366 -13.71 17.32 -7.33
CA CYS A 366 -12.35 17.73 -7.65
C CYS A 366 -11.39 16.53 -7.66
N SER A 367 -11.52 15.61 -6.69
CA SER A 367 -10.72 14.39 -6.62
C SER A 367 -10.98 13.45 -7.81
N LEU A 368 -12.25 13.29 -8.20
CA LEU A 368 -12.65 12.51 -9.37
C LEU A 368 -12.07 13.11 -10.66
N THR A 369 -12.18 14.42 -10.86
CA THR A 369 -11.62 15.11 -12.02
C THR A 369 -10.10 14.94 -12.06
N PHE A 370 -9.40 15.14 -10.93
CA PHE A 370 -7.96 14.96 -10.87
C PHE A 370 -7.52 13.52 -11.20
N LEU A 371 -8.24 12.52 -10.68
CA LEU A 371 -8.02 11.12 -11.01
C LEU A 371 -8.24 10.83 -12.49
N ALA A 372 -9.34 11.34 -13.07
CA ALA A 372 -9.69 11.12 -14.47
C ALA A 372 -8.66 11.74 -15.44
N LEU A 373 -8.07 12.88 -15.08
CA LEU A 373 -7.03 13.56 -15.85
C LEU A 373 -5.66 12.87 -15.71
N ARG A 374 -5.29 12.43 -14.50
CA ARG A 374 -3.95 11.88 -14.25
C ARG A 374 -3.78 10.41 -14.60
N ARG A 375 -4.86 9.62 -14.54
CA ARG A 375 -4.84 8.15 -14.80
C ARG A 375 -3.60 7.45 -14.20
N PRO A 376 -3.44 7.50 -12.87
CA PRO A 376 -2.20 7.19 -12.18
C PRO A 376 -1.81 5.70 -12.21
N TYR A 377 -2.75 4.77 -12.43
CA TYR A 377 -2.46 3.34 -12.42
C TYR A 377 -1.81 2.89 -13.72
N ARG A 378 -0.97 1.86 -13.65
CA ARG A 378 -0.37 1.24 -14.86
C ARG A 378 -1.41 0.51 -15.71
N SER A 379 -2.37 -0.14 -15.06
CA SER A 379 -3.46 -0.84 -15.73
C SER A 379 -4.60 0.13 -16.04
N ILE A 380 -5.09 0.09 -17.29
CA ILE A 380 -6.25 0.88 -17.72
C ILE A 380 -7.52 0.44 -16.95
N GLN A 381 -7.68 -0.86 -16.69
CA GLN A 381 -8.82 -1.40 -15.95
C GLN A 381 -8.86 -0.87 -14.51
N ASP A 382 -7.71 -0.76 -13.84
CA ASP A 382 -7.64 -0.26 -12.47
C ASP A 382 -7.93 1.25 -12.41
N ASN A 383 -7.55 2.01 -13.45
CA ASN A 383 -7.97 3.41 -13.59
C ASN A 383 -9.50 3.54 -13.73
N TYR A 384 -10.13 2.75 -14.61
CA TYR A 384 -11.59 2.76 -14.76
C TYR A 384 -12.31 2.36 -13.48
N LEU A 385 -11.81 1.33 -12.78
CA LEU A 385 -12.35 0.92 -11.48
C LEU A 385 -12.28 2.05 -10.45
N ASN A 386 -11.13 2.72 -10.31
CA ASN A 386 -11.00 3.82 -9.35
C ASN A 386 -11.88 5.03 -9.74
N VAL A 387 -12.00 5.34 -11.03
CA VAL A 387 -12.90 6.40 -11.52
C VAL A 387 -14.36 6.06 -11.21
N ALA A 388 -14.80 4.84 -11.50
CA ALA A 388 -16.16 4.38 -11.22
C ALA A 388 -16.49 4.46 -9.71
N LEU A 389 -15.56 4.05 -8.84
CA LEU A 389 -15.76 4.11 -7.39
C LEU A 389 -15.73 5.55 -6.85
N ASN A 390 -14.89 6.45 -7.36
CA ASN A 390 -14.92 7.86 -6.96
C ASN A 390 -16.17 8.59 -7.50
N PHE A 391 -16.67 8.20 -8.68
CA PHE A 391 -17.95 8.67 -9.19
C PHE A 391 -19.10 8.20 -8.29
N ALA A 392 -19.15 6.91 -7.95
CA ALA A 392 -20.13 6.37 -7.01
C ALA A 392 -20.08 7.09 -5.65
N LEU A 393 -18.88 7.37 -5.12
CA LEU A 393 -18.71 8.16 -3.90
C LEU A 393 -19.33 9.56 -4.03
N GLY A 394 -19.09 10.25 -5.14
CA GLY A 394 -19.71 11.55 -5.43
C GLY A 394 -21.23 11.47 -5.47
N CYS A 395 -21.80 10.46 -6.14
CA CYS A 395 -23.23 10.22 -6.16
C CYS A 395 -23.80 9.97 -4.76
N ILE A 396 -23.14 9.15 -3.93
CA ILE A 396 -23.58 8.88 -2.55
C ILE A 396 -23.61 10.17 -1.73
N LEU A 397 -22.59 11.03 -1.85
CA LEU A 397 -22.54 12.31 -1.14
C LEU A 397 -23.65 13.27 -1.61
N LEU A 398 -23.91 13.35 -2.92
CA LEU A 398 -25.01 14.16 -3.47
C LEU A 398 -26.40 13.63 -3.05
N LEU A 399 -26.62 12.32 -3.07
CA LEU A 399 -27.86 11.72 -2.57
C LEU A 399 -28.05 11.99 -1.08
N SER A 400 -26.95 11.93 -0.30
CA SER A 400 -26.96 12.26 1.13
C SER A 400 -27.36 13.71 1.41
N VAL A 401 -26.97 14.64 0.54
CA VAL A 401 -27.46 16.04 0.57
C VAL A 401 -28.97 16.08 0.36
N GLY A 402 -29.48 15.36 -0.65
CA GLY A 402 -30.92 15.30 -0.95
C GLY A 402 -31.75 14.76 0.22
N PHE A 403 -31.32 13.65 0.82
CA PHE A 403 -31.98 13.09 2.01
C PHE A 403 -31.98 14.07 3.18
N LYS A 404 -30.86 14.76 3.42
CA LYS A 404 -30.76 15.75 4.50
C LYS A 404 -31.65 16.97 4.28
N MET A 405 -31.85 17.40 3.03
CA MET A 405 -32.78 18.49 2.72
C MET A 405 -34.24 18.07 2.94
N GLY A 406 -34.59 16.82 2.64
CA GLY A 406 -35.92 16.25 2.94
C GLY A 406 -36.24 16.30 4.43
N GLU A 407 -35.33 15.81 5.28
CA GLU A 407 -35.48 15.84 6.75
C GLU A 407 -35.64 17.24 7.35
N VAL A 408 -35.18 18.29 6.67
CA VAL A 408 -35.29 19.68 7.14
C VAL A 408 -36.59 20.34 6.65
N SER A 409 -37.19 19.79 5.60
CA SER A 409 -38.41 20.32 5.00
C SER A 409 -39.68 19.75 5.64
N ASP A 410 -39.58 18.57 6.25
CA ASP A 410 -40.60 17.95 7.10
C ASP A 410 -40.47 18.40 8.57
#